data_AF-A0A3R9KYZ7-F1
#
_entry.id   AF-A0A3R9KYZ7-F1
#
_cell.length_a   1.000
_cell.length_b   1.000
_cell.length_c   1.000
_cell.angle_alpha   90.00
_cell.angle_beta   90.00
_cell.angle_gamma   90.00
#
_symmetry.space_group_name_H-M   'P 1'
#
loop_
_entity.id
_entity.type
_entity.pdbx_description
1 polymer ?
#
loop_
_entity_poly.entity_id
_entity_poly.type
_entity_poly.pdbx_seq_one_letter_code
_entity_poly.pdbx_strand_id
1 'polypeptide(L)'
;MSPGKLIFKIEEYISTHTRELLSVKDHKKLSRLLFKSDIPLSSHLHQFKIDPSEYLTGVQCPFCSQYAMERYSGTWNCTVYGHTAKDAHFQAVDDYLILISDTITNRQFREFLHLHSPKLATKLMANMNLNCEGTSRKSCFYTQH
;
A
#
# COMPACT_ATOMS: atom_id res chain seq x y z
N MET A 1 10.33 21.80 3.69
CA MET A 1 10.44 23.21 3.26
C MET A 1 9.38 24.02 3.98
N SER A 2 9.73 25.18 4.54
CA SER A 2 8.73 26.08 5.17
C SER A 2 7.78 26.64 4.09
N PRO A 3 6.45 26.75 4.34
CA PRO A 3 5.47 27.22 3.36
C PRO A 3 5.84 28.54 2.68
N GLY A 4 6.49 29.46 3.42
CA GLY A 4 6.91 30.76 2.88
C GLY A 4 7.95 30.67 1.75
N LYS A 5 8.80 29.64 1.74
CA LYS A 5 9.80 29.45 0.66
C LYS A 5 9.20 28.95 -0.66
N LEU A 6 8.02 28.33 -0.61
CA LEU A 6 7.38 27.79 -1.82
C LEU A 6 6.80 28.91 -2.68
N ILE A 7 6.20 29.92 -2.06
CA ILE A 7 5.58 31.07 -2.75
C ILE A 7 6.62 31.82 -3.60
N PHE A 8 7.77 32.18 -3.01
CA PHE A 8 8.83 32.87 -3.74
C PHE A 8 9.37 32.05 -4.93
N LYS A 9 9.44 30.73 -4.78
CA LYS A 9 9.88 29.84 -5.86
C LYS A 9 8.85 29.78 -6.99
N ILE A 10 7.56 29.73 -6.66
CA ILE A 10 6.48 29.77 -7.66
C ILE A 10 6.52 31.09 -8.44
N GLU A 11 6.69 32.22 -7.76
CA GLU A 11 6.81 33.54 -8.39
C GLU A 11 8.05 33.64 -9.30
N GLU A 12 9.19 33.12 -8.85
CA GLU A 12 10.41 32.99 -9.65
C GLU A 12 10.16 32.15 -10.91
N TYR A 13 9.50 30.99 -10.81
CA TYR A 13 9.17 30.17 -11.97
C TYR A 13 8.20 30.85 -12.94
N ILE A 14 7.17 31.54 -12.44
CA ILE A 14 6.20 32.28 -13.27
C ILE A 14 6.91 33.40 -14.05
N SER A 15 7.84 34.13 -13.40
CA SER A 15 8.56 35.24 -14.03
C SER A 15 9.64 34.80 -15.04
N THR A 16 10.23 33.61 -14.85
CA THR A 16 11.28 33.07 -15.72
C THR A 16 10.75 32.22 -16.87
N HIS A 17 9.56 31.62 -16.72
CA HIS A 17 8.96 30.72 -17.72
C HIS A 17 7.74 31.38 -18.40
N THR A 18 7.98 32.50 -19.08
CA THR A 18 6.93 33.32 -19.72
C THR A 18 6.50 32.82 -21.10
N ARG A 19 7.27 31.91 -21.71
CA ARG A 19 6.94 31.35 -23.02
C ARG A 19 5.77 30.37 -22.88
N GLU A 20 4.63 30.72 -23.47
CA GLU A 20 3.48 29.82 -23.58
C GLU A 20 3.83 28.65 -24.50
N LEU A 21 3.97 27.46 -23.92
CA LEU A 21 4.28 26.20 -24.63
C LEU A 21 3.02 25.42 -25.01
N LEU A 22 1.99 25.54 -24.18
CA LEU A 22 0.72 24.84 -24.30
C LEU A 22 -0.38 25.87 -24.10
N SER A 23 -1.36 25.87 -24.99
CA SER A 23 -2.53 26.74 -24.81
C SER A 23 -3.42 26.23 -23.69
N VAL A 24 -4.30 27.08 -23.18
CA VAL A 24 -5.38 26.66 -22.25
C VAL A 24 -6.20 25.49 -22.83
N LYS A 25 -6.37 25.41 -24.14
CA LYS A 25 -7.07 24.31 -24.82
C LYS A 25 -6.27 23.01 -24.71
N ASP A 26 -4.96 23.08 -24.84
CA ASP A 26 -4.06 21.94 -24.68
C ASP A 26 -4.05 21.46 -23.24
N HIS A 27 -3.97 22.35 -22.25
CA HIS A 27 -4.10 22.00 -20.84
C HIS A 27 -5.41 21.25 -20.55
N LYS A 28 -6.55 21.76 -21.03
CA LYS A 28 -7.84 21.08 -20.87
C LYS A 28 -7.88 19.72 -21.56
N LYS A 29 -7.26 19.60 -22.73
CA LYS A 29 -7.14 18.32 -23.44
C LYS A 29 -6.28 17.34 -22.66
N LEU A 30 -5.15 17.81 -22.13
CA LEU A 30 -4.19 17.01 -21.37
C LEU A 30 -4.80 16.52 -20.06
N SER A 31 -5.48 17.39 -19.30
CA SER A 31 -6.23 16.98 -18.11
C SER A 31 -7.27 15.92 -18.45
N ARG A 32 -8.08 16.12 -19.51
CA ARG A 32 -9.06 15.11 -19.94
C ARG A 32 -8.42 13.78 -20.33
N LEU A 33 -7.27 13.81 -21.00
CA LEU A 33 -6.53 12.61 -21.36
C LEU A 33 -5.99 11.91 -20.11
N LEU A 34 -5.38 12.64 -19.17
CA LEU A 34 -4.91 12.10 -17.91
C LEU A 34 -6.05 11.44 -17.13
N PHE A 35 -7.19 12.12 -16.96
CA PHE A 35 -8.36 11.52 -16.28
C PHE A 35 -8.94 10.32 -17.02
N LYS A 36 -8.94 10.33 -18.36
CA LYS A 36 -9.45 9.20 -19.15
C LYS A 36 -8.49 8.00 -19.13
N SER A 37 -7.20 8.26 -19.06
CA SER A 37 -6.12 7.26 -19.01
C SER A 37 -5.74 6.91 -17.57
N ASP A 38 -6.38 7.51 -16.58
CA ASP A 38 -6.20 7.15 -15.18
C ASP A 38 -6.77 5.75 -14.99
N ILE A 39 -5.90 4.85 -14.54
CA ILE A 39 -6.28 3.48 -14.25
C ILE A 39 -6.28 3.40 -12.73
N PRO A 40 -7.44 3.12 -12.10
CA PRO A 40 -7.50 2.94 -10.66
C PRO A 40 -6.45 1.94 -10.21
N LEU A 41 -5.76 2.25 -9.11
CA LEU A 41 -4.82 1.34 -8.48
C LEU A 41 -5.58 0.05 -8.11
N SER A 42 -5.49 -0.94 -8.97
CA SER A 42 -6.16 -2.22 -8.87
C SER A 42 -5.14 -3.31 -9.11
N SER A 43 -5.45 -4.56 -8.76
CA SER A 43 -4.52 -5.68 -8.88
C SER A 43 -4.19 -6.00 -10.34
N HIS A 44 -3.25 -5.25 -10.90
CA HIS A 44 -2.74 -5.44 -12.26
C HIS A 44 -1.82 -6.66 -12.35
N LEU A 45 -1.48 -7.33 -11.24
CA LEU A 45 -0.64 -8.53 -11.24
C LEU A 45 -1.16 -9.63 -12.18
N HIS A 46 -2.48 -9.78 -12.32
CA HIS A 46 -3.06 -10.73 -13.28
C HIS A 46 -2.66 -10.45 -14.74
N GLN A 47 -2.34 -9.20 -15.09
CA GLN A 47 -1.88 -8.83 -16.43
C GLN A 47 -0.45 -9.31 -16.71
N PHE A 48 0.36 -9.44 -15.65
CA PHE A 48 1.75 -9.86 -15.75
C PHE A 48 1.94 -11.39 -15.76
N LYS A 49 0.87 -12.17 -15.58
CA LYS A 49 0.88 -13.65 -15.57
C LYS A 49 1.96 -14.24 -14.66
N ILE A 50 2.21 -13.59 -13.52
CA ILE A 50 3.14 -14.08 -12.50
C ILE A 50 2.46 -15.21 -11.75
N ASP A 51 3.17 -16.32 -11.55
CA ASP A 51 2.65 -17.43 -10.76
C ASP A 51 2.53 -17.00 -9.29
N PRO A 52 1.39 -17.25 -8.60
CA PRO A 52 1.23 -16.87 -7.19
C PRO A 52 2.31 -17.44 -6.25
N SER A 53 2.97 -18.54 -6.62
CA SER A 53 4.10 -19.10 -5.87
C SER A 53 5.37 -18.24 -5.92
N GLU A 54 5.49 -17.34 -6.90
CA GLU A 54 6.60 -16.39 -7.01
C GLU A 54 6.39 -15.12 -6.17
N TYR A 55 5.20 -14.94 -5.59
CA TYR A 55 4.91 -13.79 -4.76
C TYR A 55 5.75 -13.83 -3.49
N LEU A 56 6.48 -12.73 -3.23
CA LEU A 56 7.12 -12.53 -1.95
C LEU A 56 6.04 -12.34 -0.89
N THR A 57 6.06 -13.21 0.11
CA THR A 57 5.14 -13.18 1.25
C THR A 57 5.89 -12.89 2.54
N GLY A 58 5.16 -12.51 3.58
CA GLY A 58 5.69 -12.12 4.88
C GLY A 58 5.75 -10.60 5.03
N VAL A 59 6.12 -10.15 6.22
CA VAL A 59 6.24 -8.73 6.53
C VAL A 59 7.61 -8.21 6.10
N GLN A 60 7.63 -7.14 5.32
CA GLN A 60 8.87 -6.50 4.87
C GLN A 60 9.50 -5.66 5.99
N CYS A 61 10.82 -5.77 6.15
CA CYS A 61 11.59 -4.91 7.03
C CYS A 61 11.72 -3.49 6.45
N PRO A 62 11.28 -2.43 7.16
CA PRO A 62 11.38 -1.06 6.66
C PRO A 62 12.82 -0.54 6.59
N PHE A 63 13.78 -1.23 7.23
CA PHE A 63 15.19 -0.82 7.24
C PHE A 63 16.00 -1.44 6.09
N CYS A 64 15.79 -2.72 5.78
CA CYS A 64 16.62 -3.45 4.80
C CYS A 64 15.84 -4.06 3.63
N SER A 65 14.52 -3.86 3.58
CA SER A 65 13.61 -4.36 2.54
C SER A 65 13.55 -5.89 2.40
N GLN A 66 14.17 -6.65 3.30
CA GLN A 66 14.04 -8.10 3.37
C GLN A 66 12.66 -8.49 3.89
N TYR A 67 12.07 -9.53 3.31
CA TYR A 67 10.76 -10.07 3.70
C TYR A 67 10.86 -11.05 4.87
N ALA A 68 9.71 -11.50 5.34
CA ALA A 68 9.56 -12.48 6.41
C ALA A 68 10.13 -12.03 7.77
N MET A 69 9.81 -10.81 8.21
CA MET A 69 9.98 -10.45 9.62
C MET A 69 9.17 -11.40 10.52
N GLU A 70 9.75 -11.79 11.65
CA GLU A 70 9.09 -12.67 12.62
C GLU A 70 8.39 -11.89 13.72
N ARG A 71 7.22 -12.38 14.12
CA ARG A 71 6.42 -11.76 15.17
C ARG A 71 6.81 -12.30 16.54
N TYR A 72 7.44 -11.48 17.37
CA TYR A 72 7.80 -11.83 18.74
C TYR A 72 7.41 -10.72 19.72
N SER A 73 6.81 -11.10 20.86
CA SER A 73 6.51 -10.20 22.00
C SER A 73 5.96 -8.81 21.63
N GLY A 74 4.97 -8.72 20.75
CA GLY A 74 4.38 -7.40 20.43
C GLY A 74 5.12 -6.57 19.36
N THR A 75 6.28 -7.01 18.85
CA THR A 75 6.95 -6.46 17.65
C THR A 75 7.14 -7.45 16.49
N TRP A 76 7.35 -6.92 15.29
CA TRP A 76 7.95 -7.59 14.14
C TRP A 76 9.47 -7.41 14.21
N ASN A 77 10.23 -8.48 14.01
CA ASN A 77 11.68 -8.47 14.15
C ASN A 77 12.31 -9.01 12.86
N CYS A 78 13.26 -8.25 12.30
CA CYS A 78 13.99 -8.65 11.11
C CYS A 78 15.01 -9.74 11.47
N THR A 79 14.99 -10.85 10.73
CA THR A 79 15.90 -11.98 10.92
C THR A 79 17.33 -11.70 10.45
N VAL A 80 17.53 -10.67 9.62
CA VAL A 80 18.83 -10.34 9.02
C VAL A 80 19.60 -9.31 9.84
N TYR A 81 18.95 -8.21 10.23
CA TYR A 81 19.61 -7.08 10.90
C TYR A 81 19.07 -6.77 12.31
N GLY A 82 18.09 -7.55 12.80
CA GLY A 82 17.50 -7.35 14.13
C GLY A 82 16.63 -6.11 14.29
N HIS A 83 16.42 -5.32 13.22
CA HIS A 83 15.53 -4.17 13.24
C HIS A 83 14.10 -4.58 13.67
N THR A 84 13.46 -3.77 14.50
CA THR A 84 12.12 -4.05 15.02
C THR A 84 11.11 -3.00 14.60
N ALA A 85 9.88 -3.41 14.32
CA ALA A 85 8.78 -2.54 13.94
C ALA A 85 7.47 -3.04 14.56
N LYS A 86 6.58 -2.15 15.03
CA LYS A 86 5.29 -2.58 15.62
C LYS A 86 4.22 -2.78 14.56
N ASP A 87 4.31 -2.01 13.49
CA ASP A 87 3.28 -1.71 12.49
C ASP A 87 3.71 -2.08 11.06
N ALA A 88 4.85 -2.77 10.87
CA ALA A 88 5.28 -3.20 9.52
C ALA A 88 4.25 -4.06 8.76
N HIS A 89 3.36 -4.75 9.48
CA HIS A 89 2.23 -5.46 8.89
C HIS A 89 1.19 -4.58 8.18
N PHE A 90 1.12 -3.28 8.47
CA PHE A 90 0.20 -2.37 7.78
C PHE A 90 0.55 -2.31 6.29
N GLN A 91 1.81 -1.99 5.98
CA GLN A 91 2.30 -1.98 4.60
C GLN A 91 2.13 -3.34 3.92
N ALA A 92 2.42 -4.44 4.62
CA ALA A 92 2.27 -5.78 4.04
C ALA A 92 0.83 -6.08 3.60
N VAL A 93 -0.17 -5.63 4.37
CA VAL A 93 -1.59 -5.83 4.01
C VAL A 93 -2.01 -4.90 2.89
N ASP A 94 -1.54 -3.66 2.90
CA ASP A 94 -1.80 -2.72 1.81
C ASP A 94 -1.25 -3.27 0.49
N ASP A 95 -0.04 -3.81 0.50
CA ASP A 95 0.58 -4.48 -0.66
C ASP A 95 -0.28 -5.66 -1.12
N TYR A 96 -0.75 -6.50 -0.19
CA TYR A 96 -1.65 -7.61 -0.51
C TYR A 96 -2.93 -7.11 -1.19
N LEU A 97 -3.56 -6.07 -0.63
CA LEU A 97 -4.84 -5.53 -1.10
C LEU A 97 -4.75 -4.91 -2.49
N ILE A 98 -3.59 -4.30 -2.80
CA ILE A 98 -3.32 -3.69 -4.10
C ILE A 98 -2.88 -4.72 -5.13
N LEU A 99 -2.03 -5.68 -4.75
CA LEU A 99 -1.34 -6.55 -5.69
C LEU A 99 -2.04 -7.89 -5.91
N ILE A 100 -2.57 -8.51 -4.84
CA ILE A 100 -3.02 -9.90 -4.86
C ILE A 100 -4.54 -9.99 -4.95
N SER A 101 -5.26 -9.28 -4.08
CA SER A 101 -6.73 -9.30 -4.06
C SER A 101 -7.25 -8.11 -3.29
N ASP A 102 -8.31 -7.49 -3.78
CA ASP A 102 -9.07 -6.41 -3.14
C ASP A 102 -9.63 -6.72 -1.73
N THR A 103 -9.64 -7.99 -1.32
CA THR A 103 -10.14 -8.45 -0.03
C THR A 103 -9.18 -9.44 0.61
N ILE A 104 -9.15 -9.44 1.94
CA ILE A 104 -8.36 -10.42 2.69
C ILE A 104 -9.18 -11.08 3.80
N THR A 105 -9.15 -12.42 3.84
CA THR A 105 -9.71 -13.20 4.95
C THR A 105 -8.66 -13.42 6.04
N ASN A 106 -9.08 -13.80 7.25
CA ASN A 106 -8.15 -14.16 8.33
C ASN A 106 -7.17 -15.28 7.94
N ARG A 107 -7.64 -16.24 7.13
CA ARG A 107 -6.80 -17.33 6.64
C ARG A 107 -5.72 -16.80 5.69
N GLN A 108 -6.11 -16.01 4.69
CA GLN A 108 -5.16 -15.40 3.75
C GLN A 108 -4.18 -14.46 4.47
N PHE A 109 -4.65 -13.65 5.42
CA PHE A 109 -3.80 -12.80 6.26
C PHE A 109 -2.73 -13.61 6.98
N ARG A 110 -3.10 -14.76 7.55
CA ARG A 110 -2.15 -15.63 8.23
C ARG A 110 -1.15 -16.28 7.29
N GLU A 111 -1.63 -16.80 6.17
CA GLU A 111 -0.79 -17.43 5.15
C GLU A 111 0.19 -16.41 4.56
N PHE A 112 -0.26 -15.18 4.29
CA PHE A 112 0.57 -14.11 3.75
C PHE A 112 1.58 -13.56 4.76
N LEU A 113 1.19 -13.32 6.02
CA LEU A 113 2.09 -12.76 7.06
C LEU A 113 2.86 -13.83 7.85
N HIS A 114 2.76 -15.10 7.48
CA HIS A 114 3.38 -16.26 8.16
C HIS A 114 2.98 -16.38 9.64
N LEU A 115 1.70 -16.15 9.96
CA LEU A 115 1.17 -16.23 11.32
C LEU A 115 0.46 -17.56 11.61
N HIS A 116 0.86 -18.22 12.69
CA HIS A 116 0.24 -19.49 13.09
C HIS A 116 -1.08 -19.32 13.86
N SER A 117 -1.26 -18.23 14.62
CA SER A 117 -2.40 -18.05 15.54
C SER A 117 -3.58 -17.30 14.88
N PRO A 118 -4.77 -17.91 14.74
CA PRO A 118 -5.99 -17.23 14.28
C PRO A 118 -6.37 -16.05 15.17
N LYS A 119 -6.27 -16.23 16.50
CA LYS A 119 -6.62 -15.20 17.48
C LYS A 119 -5.72 -13.97 17.36
N LEU A 120 -4.42 -14.18 17.14
CA LEU A 120 -3.48 -13.09 16.91
C LEU A 120 -3.81 -12.33 15.63
N ALA A 121 -4.06 -13.04 14.53
CA ALA A 121 -4.45 -12.43 13.27
C ALA A 121 -5.72 -11.58 13.42
N THR A 122 -6.76 -12.09 14.08
CA THR A 122 -7.99 -11.33 14.32
C THR A 122 -7.71 -10.04 15.12
N LYS A 123 -6.84 -10.11 16.13
CA LYS A 123 -6.46 -8.93 16.92
C LYS A 123 -5.69 -7.90 16.09
N LEU A 124 -4.75 -8.35 15.25
CA LEU A 124 -4.00 -7.45 14.37
C LEU A 124 -4.91 -6.78 13.36
N MET A 125 -5.74 -7.56 12.64
CA MET A 125 -6.69 -7.02 11.66
C MET A 125 -7.68 -6.02 12.28
N ALA A 126 -8.16 -6.29 13.50
CA ALA A 126 -9.04 -5.36 14.23
C ALA A 126 -8.34 -4.02 14.58
N ASN A 127 -7.02 -4.03 14.77
CA ASN A 127 -6.24 -2.82 15.05
C ASN A 127 -5.88 -2.01 13.79
N MET A 128 -6.14 -2.56 12.60
CA MET A 128 -5.81 -1.91 11.32
C MET A 128 -6.95 -1.06 10.76
N ASN A 129 -8.07 -0.91 11.49
CA ASN A 129 -9.27 -0.19 11.06
C ASN A 129 -9.77 -0.64 9.67
N LEU A 130 -9.63 -1.91 9.33
CA LEU A 130 -10.12 -2.45 8.07
C LEU A 130 -11.65 -2.63 8.13
N ASN A 131 -12.36 -2.30 7.05
CA ASN A 131 -13.81 -2.50 6.98
C ASN A 131 -14.13 -3.98 6.85
N CYS A 132 -14.95 -4.50 7.76
CA CYS A 132 -15.40 -5.89 7.73
C CYS A 132 -16.70 -6.01 6.94
N GLU A 133 -16.64 -6.52 5.72
CA GLU A 133 -17.81 -6.83 4.92
C GLU A 133 -18.19 -8.31 5.12
N GLY A 134 -19.25 -8.56 5.89
CA GLY A 134 -19.76 -9.91 6.12
C GLY A 134 -20.74 -10.02 7.29
N THR A 135 -21.70 -10.94 7.18
CA THR A 135 -22.76 -11.13 8.20
C THR A 135 -22.24 -11.81 9.48
N SER A 136 -21.09 -12.49 9.42
CA SER A 136 -20.51 -13.23 10.55
C SER A 136 -19.00 -13.09 10.62
N ARG A 137 -18.40 -13.28 11.81
CA ARG A 137 -16.93 -13.31 12.00
C ARG A 137 -16.19 -14.30 11.10
N LYS A 138 -16.88 -15.35 10.62
CA LYS A 138 -16.28 -16.38 9.73
C LYS A 138 -16.32 -15.99 8.26
N SER A 139 -17.17 -15.05 7.88
CA SER A 139 -17.43 -14.61 6.51
C SER A 139 -17.04 -13.14 6.28
N CYS A 140 -16.19 -12.61 7.16
CA CYS A 140 -15.76 -11.21 7.13
C CYS A 140 -14.59 -11.06 6.16
N PHE A 141 -14.76 -10.20 5.17
CA PHE A 141 -13.73 -9.75 4.25
C PHE A 141 -13.26 -8.36 4.68
N TYR A 142 -11.96 -8.11 4.58
CA TYR A 142 -11.37 -6.85 4.98
C TYR A 142 -10.88 -6.06 3.76
N THR A 143 -11.30 -4.80 3.64
CA THR A 143 -10.95 -3.84 2.57
C THR A 143 -10.30 -2.58 3.14
N GLN A 144 -9.53 -1.87 2.31
CA GLN A 144 -9.05 -0.51 2.62
C GLN A 144 -10.21 0.49 2.62
N HIS A 145 -10.04 1.60 3.34
CA HIS A 145 -10.97 2.73 3.39
C HIS A 145 -10.95 3.58 2.11
#